data_AF-A0A1H5JBB4-F1
#
_entry.id   AF-A0A1H5JBB4-F1
#
_cell.length_a   1.000
_cell.length_b   1.000
_cell.length_c   1.000
_cell.angle_alpha   90.00
_cell.angle_beta   90.00
_cell.angle_gamma   90.00
#
_symmetry.space_group_name_H-M   'P 1'
#
loop_
_entity.id
_entity.type
_entity.pdbx_description
1 polymer ?
#
loop_
_entity_poly.entity_id
_entity_poly.type
_entity_poly.pdbx_seq_one_letter_code
_entity_poly.pdbx_strand_id
1 'polypeptide(L)'
;MTSANDHDREMAAVRDRNTGACVKALRARGVATPGELVTATRLSRPTVESILLNLSGLGVVSLDESASPTKAGRPARRFVFEAGAAYVVGIDLGLDAARALLSDLTGSILASVERSIDPGTDGFGRLDLVSALVEQLCGVAEINVTAVRSVVVAVTGIVDRQGRMTLSDLVPEWNGVDLAARLSQQLSCAVGVENDVKVAAVAEHHAGTARLVDDVVFVKVDRFVSAAIVIGGRLHSGRRSAAGEIGRLESAGREIELPSDRDLLDERIELVARADANDQVAEQQLTDYTRRLARSVGLVALTVDPDLVVIGGHVSEIGDPLLRRVRAQLAELAGRAELPTMALSALGGRAVSIGALVRALDLVAHPLYGVDVDAPQISVPDRPTLPVREAIDDITVHSATTRPGIGAGRSSKVS
;
A
#
# COMPACT_ATOMS: atom_id res chain seq x y z
N MET A 1 9.21 -19.34 39.21
CA MET A 1 8.28 -19.51 38.08
C MET A 1 8.43 -18.42 37.02
N THR A 2 8.80 -17.19 37.37
CA THR A 2 9.05 -16.09 36.42
C THR A 2 10.28 -16.29 35.52
N SER A 3 11.41 -16.80 36.04
CA SER A 3 12.66 -16.93 35.25
C SER A 3 12.66 -18.05 34.20
N ALA A 4 11.90 -19.12 34.40
CA ALA A 4 11.75 -20.19 33.40
C ALA A 4 10.93 -19.70 32.19
N ASN A 5 9.91 -18.88 32.46
CA ASN A 5 9.05 -18.30 31.44
C ASN A 5 9.78 -17.21 30.63
N ASP A 6 10.71 -16.48 31.26
CA ASP A 6 11.56 -15.51 30.56
C ASP A 6 12.62 -16.20 29.68
N HIS A 7 13.22 -17.30 30.15
CA HIS A 7 14.16 -18.09 29.36
C HIS A 7 13.49 -18.72 28.12
N ASP A 8 12.30 -19.28 28.28
CA ASP A 8 11.54 -19.87 27.17
C ASP A 8 11.15 -18.80 26.13
N ARG A 9 10.78 -17.60 26.57
CA ARG A 9 10.49 -16.45 25.69
C ARG A 9 11.73 -15.96 24.95
N GLU A 10 12.86 -15.89 25.64
CA GLU A 10 14.14 -15.48 25.03
C GLU A 10 14.58 -16.50 23.98
N MET A 11 14.45 -17.80 24.26
CA MET A 11 14.75 -18.87 23.33
C MET A 11 13.81 -18.88 22.11
N ALA A 12 12.52 -18.60 22.30
CA ALA A 12 11.57 -18.43 21.21
C ALA A 12 11.96 -17.23 20.32
N ALA A 13 12.25 -16.07 20.92
CA ALA A 13 12.67 -14.88 20.18
C ALA A 13 13.96 -15.09 19.37
N VAL A 14 14.91 -15.86 19.90
CA VAL A 14 16.12 -16.25 19.15
C VAL A 14 15.78 -17.16 17.98
N ARG A 15 14.91 -18.15 18.17
CA ARG A 15 14.45 -19.04 17.09
C ARG A 15 13.74 -18.25 15.98
N ASP A 16 12.91 -17.28 16.35
CA ASP A 16 12.16 -16.48 15.40
C ASP A 16 13.09 -15.61 14.54
N ARG A 17 14.06 -14.96 15.20
CA ARG A 17 15.10 -14.17 14.52
C ARG A 17 15.92 -15.02 13.55
N ASN A 18 16.30 -16.23 13.96
CA ASN A 18 17.05 -17.15 13.12
C ASN A 18 16.25 -17.61 11.90
N THR A 19 14.96 -17.92 12.11
CA THR A 19 14.04 -18.32 11.03
C THR A 19 13.86 -17.17 10.04
N GLY A 20 13.60 -15.95 10.52
CA GLY A 20 13.47 -14.77 9.68
C GLY A 20 14.74 -14.47 8.89
N ALA A 21 15.94 -14.63 9.48
CA ALA A 21 17.21 -14.48 8.78
C ALA A 21 17.38 -15.51 7.64
N CYS A 22 17.00 -16.76 7.88
CA CYS A 22 17.02 -17.80 6.85
C CYS A 22 16.01 -17.52 5.72
N VAL A 23 14.78 -17.12 6.04
CA VAL A 23 13.76 -16.74 5.03
C VAL A 23 14.28 -15.60 4.16
N LYS A 24 14.78 -14.51 4.77
CA LYS A 24 15.35 -13.37 4.03
C LYS A 24 16.50 -13.80 3.11
N ALA A 25 17.43 -14.61 3.63
CA ALA A 25 18.60 -15.04 2.88
C ALA A 25 18.28 -15.98 1.71
N LEU A 26 17.30 -16.88 1.88
CA LEU A 26 16.85 -17.80 0.83
C LEU A 26 15.99 -17.07 -0.20
N ARG A 27 15.02 -16.25 0.24
CA ARG A 27 14.16 -15.43 -0.64
C ARG A 27 14.98 -14.54 -1.57
N ALA A 28 16.02 -13.88 -1.05
CA ALA A 28 16.90 -13.02 -1.85
C ALA A 28 17.72 -13.77 -2.93
N ARG A 29 17.93 -15.08 -2.76
CA ARG A 29 18.69 -15.92 -3.71
C ARG A 29 17.81 -16.71 -4.66
N GLY A 30 16.54 -16.93 -4.31
CA GLY A 30 15.64 -17.86 -4.99
C GLY A 30 15.99 -19.33 -4.73
N VAL A 31 17.26 -19.71 -4.89
CA VAL A 31 17.77 -21.07 -4.64
C VAL A 31 19.09 -21.02 -3.87
N ALA A 32 19.25 -21.87 -2.85
CA ALA A 32 20.49 -21.94 -2.07
C ALA A 32 20.76 -23.32 -1.48
N THR A 33 22.04 -23.65 -1.30
CA THR A 33 22.49 -24.76 -0.48
C THR A 33 22.52 -24.38 1.01
N PRO A 34 22.47 -25.35 1.95
CA PRO A 34 22.67 -25.06 3.36
C PRO A 34 23.99 -24.34 3.67
N GLY A 35 25.06 -24.61 2.90
CA GLY A 35 26.36 -23.95 3.10
C GLY A 35 26.34 -22.46 2.76
N GLU A 36 25.64 -22.08 1.68
CA GLU A 36 25.45 -20.68 1.30
C GLU A 36 24.61 -19.93 2.34
N LEU A 37 23.57 -20.58 2.89
CA LEU A 37 22.75 -19.98 3.95
C LEU A 37 23.49 -19.87 5.28
N VAL A 38 24.32 -20.84 5.66
CA VAL A 38 25.24 -20.72 6.81
C VAL A 38 26.14 -19.50 6.66
N THR A 39 26.72 -19.30 5.47
CA THR A 39 27.59 -18.16 5.19
C THR A 39 26.83 -16.83 5.28
N ALA A 40 25.63 -16.77 4.71
CA ALA A 40 24.82 -15.55 4.69
C ALA A 40 24.24 -15.18 6.05
N THR A 41 23.85 -16.16 6.87
CA THR A 41 23.15 -15.94 8.14
C THR A 41 24.07 -16.02 9.36
N ARG A 42 25.27 -16.58 9.21
CA ARG A 42 26.22 -16.92 10.30
C ARG A 42 25.64 -17.88 11.34
N LEU A 43 24.60 -18.64 10.99
CA LEU A 43 24.02 -19.67 11.83
C LEU A 43 24.75 -21.01 11.69
N SER A 44 24.60 -21.90 12.68
CA SER A 44 25.15 -23.24 12.60
C SER A 44 24.45 -24.07 11.51
N ARG A 45 25.17 -25.00 10.87
CA ARG A 45 24.59 -25.87 9.83
C ARG A 45 23.37 -26.66 10.33
N PRO A 46 23.39 -27.31 11.51
CA PRO A 46 22.20 -28.00 12.04
C PRO A 46 21.00 -27.07 12.22
N THR A 47 21.22 -25.81 12.64
CA THR A 47 20.16 -24.81 12.78
C THR A 47 19.53 -24.48 11.43
N VAL A 48 20.35 -24.20 10.40
CA VAL A 48 19.87 -23.90 9.05
C VAL A 48 19.08 -25.06 8.47
N GLU A 49 19.60 -26.29 8.58
CA GLU A 49 18.91 -27.48 8.05
C GLU A 49 17.58 -27.75 8.77
N SER A 50 17.52 -27.55 10.08
CA SER A 50 16.27 -27.67 10.85
C SER A 50 15.23 -26.62 10.44
N ILE A 51 15.65 -25.38 10.21
CA ILE A 51 14.75 -24.30 9.73
C ILE A 51 14.23 -24.63 8.34
N LEU A 52 15.09 -25.05 7.41
CA LEU A 52 14.69 -25.40 6.04
C LEU A 52 13.68 -26.56 6.04
N LEU A 53 13.89 -27.59 6.85
CA LEU A 53 12.94 -28.69 6.98
C LEU A 53 11.57 -28.24 7.50
N ASN A 54 11.54 -27.32 8.48
CA ASN A 54 10.30 -26.75 8.98
C ASN A 54 9.58 -25.94 7.89
N LEU A 55 10.30 -25.06 7.19
CA LEU A 55 9.77 -24.27 6.09
C LEU A 55 9.27 -25.14 4.92
N SER A 56 9.91 -26.28 4.67
CA SER A 56 9.41 -27.26 3.70
C SER A 56 8.12 -27.95 4.17
N GLY A 57 7.97 -28.21 5.46
CA GLY A 57 6.71 -28.69 6.03
C GLY A 57 5.55 -27.68 5.88
N LEU A 58 5.87 -26.39 5.82
CA LEU A 58 4.92 -25.30 5.56
C LEU A 58 4.69 -25.03 4.06
N GLY A 59 5.40 -25.71 3.16
CA GLY A 59 5.25 -25.56 1.70
C GLY A 59 5.86 -24.29 1.10
N VAL A 60 6.63 -23.52 1.86
CA VAL A 60 7.28 -22.27 1.39
C VAL A 60 8.71 -22.49 0.89
N VAL A 61 9.24 -23.70 1.06
CA VAL A 61 10.56 -24.11 0.60
C VAL A 61 10.50 -25.53 0.05
N SER A 62 11.06 -25.79 -1.13
CA SER A 62 11.18 -27.14 -1.69
C SER A 62 12.64 -27.55 -1.92
N LEU A 63 12.85 -28.81 -2.28
CA LEU A 63 14.15 -29.30 -2.76
C LEU A 63 14.23 -29.12 -4.28
N ASP A 64 15.36 -28.61 -4.75
CA ASP A 64 15.66 -28.54 -6.19
C ASP A 64 16.03 -29.94 -6.71
N GLU A 65 15.04 -30.64 -7.30
CA GLU A 65 15.23 -31.96 -7.90
C GLU A 65 15.96 -31.92 -9.26
N SER A 66 16.11 -30.73 -9.84
CA SER A 66 16.77 -30.47 -11.14
C SER A 66 18.30 -30.64 -11.08
N ALA A 67 18.88 -30.73 -9.88
CA ALA A 67 20.31 -30.93 -9.68
C ALA A 67 20.75 -32.32 -10.15
N SER A 68 21.14 -32.43 -11.42
CA SER A 68 21.72 -33.67 -11.96
C SER A 68 23.02 -34.04 -11.24
N PRO A 69 23.27 -35.34 -10.98
CA PRO A 69 24.55 -35.78 -10.43
C PRO A 69 25.68 -35.47 -11.41
N THR A 70 26.56 -34.54 -11.03
CA THR A 70 27.85 -34.38 -11.72
C THR A 70 28.71 -35.63 -11.45
N LYS A 71 29.58 -35.98 -12.41
CA LYS A 71 30.46 -37.17 -12.35
C LYS A 71 31.45 -37.20 -11.16
N ALA A 72 31.44 -36.21 -10.28
CA ALA A 72 32.34 -36.10 -9.14
C ALA A 72 31.57 -35.65 -7.87
N GLY A 73 31.18 -36.63 -7.04
CA GLY A 73 30.61 -36.42 -5.71
C GLY A 73 29.07 -36.33 -5.66
N ARG A 74 28.50 -36.54 -4.46
CA ARG A 74 27.07 -36.33 -4.21
C ARG A 74 26.77 -34.83 -4.31
N PRO A 75 25.88 -34.38 -5.21
CA PRO A 75 25.53 -32.97 -5.30
C PRO A 75 25.05 -32.44 -3.95
N ALA A 76 25.46 -31.22 -3.59
CA ALA A 76 24.92 -30.55 -2.42
C ALA A 76 23.41 -30.34 -2.62
N ARG A 77 22.59 -30.73 -1.62
CA ARG A 77 21.14 -30.47 -1.65
C ARG A 77 20.91 -28.97 -1.79
N ARG A 78 20.08 -28.57 -2.73
CA ARG A 78 19.65 -27.18 -2.95
C ARG A 78 18.19 -27.05 -2.57
N PHE A 79 17.86 -25.90 -2.00
CA PHE A 79 16.51 -25.55 -1.56
C PHE A 79 16.03 -24.35 -2.35
N VAL A 80 14.78 -24.39 -2.78
CA VAL A 80 14.12 -23.32 -3.56
C VAL A 80 13.15 -22.59 -2.65
N PHE A 81 13.16 -21.26 -2.71
CA PHE A 81 12.10 -20.44 -2.13
C PHE A 81 10.86 -20.50 -3.02
N GLU A 82 9.76 -21.02 -2.49
CA GLU A 82 8.50 -21.13 -3.25
C GLU A 82 7.81 -19.77 -3.29
N ALA A 83 8.23 -18.90 -4.21
CA ALA A 83 7.67 -17.57 -4.39
C ALA A 83 6.15 -17.59 -4.54
N GLY A 84 5.63 -18.57 -5.29
CA GLY A 84 4.20 -18.78 -5.53
C GLY A 84 3.48 -19.62 -4.47
N ALA A 85 4.07 -19.88 -3.30
CA ALA A 85 3.39 -20.57 -2.20
C ALA A 85 2.17 -19.79 -1.67
N ALA A 86 2.16 -18.46 -1.86
CA ALA A 86 1.04 -17.59 -1.57
C ALA A 86 1.14 -16.30 -2.40
N TYR A 87 0.01 -15.63 -2.56
CA TYR A 87 -0.06 -14.31 -3.19
C TYR A 87 -0.67 -13.30 -2.23
N VAL A 88 -0.33 -12.03 -2.42
CA VAL A 88 -0.83 -10.93 -1.61
C VAL A 88 -1.28 -9.77 -2.50
N VAL A 89 -2.24 -8.98 -2.00
CA VAL A 89 -2.80 -7.86 -2.73
C VAL A 89 -2.70 -6.57 -1.92
N GLY A 90 -2.22 -5.51 -2.55
CA GLY A 90 -2.27 -4.14 -2.02
C GLY A 90 -3.25 -3.30 -2.84
N ILE A 91 -4.18 -2.61 -2.17
CA ILE A 91 -5.22 -1.81 -2.82
C ILE A 91 -5.17 -0.38 -2.29
N ASP A 92 -5.05 0.59 -3.18
CA ASP A 92 -5.41 1.99 -2.94
C ASP A 92 -6.88 2.17 -3.31
N LEU A 93 -7.75 2.33 -2.32
CA LEU A 93 -9.18 2.58 -2.51
C LEU A 93 -9.45 4.07 -2.29
N GLY A 94 -9.12 4.85 -3.31
CA GLY A 94 -9.34 6.29 -3.36
C GLY A 94 -10.82 6.66 -3.55
N LEU A 95 -11.08 7.96 -3.75
CA LEU A 95 -12.44 8.44 -3.95
C LEU A 95 -12.93 8.24 -5.38
N ASP A 96 -12.10 8.60 -6.37
CA ASP A 96 -12.46 8.59 -7.79
C ASP A 96 -11.88 7.40 -8.56
N ALA A 97 -10.92 6.70 -7.96
CA ALA A 97 -10.28 5.54 -8.55
C ALA A 97 -9.79 4.57 -7.48
N ALA A 98 -9.74 3.29 -7.83
CA ALA A 98 -9.06 2.25 -7.09
C ALA A 98 -7.91 1.69 -7.92
N ARG A 99 -6.75 1.50 -7.27
CA ARG A 99 -5.57 0.85 -7.86
C ARG A 99 -5.19 -0.36 -7.03
N ALA A 100 -5.08 -1.52 -7.66
CA ALA A 100 -4.77 -2.77 -6.99
C ALA A 100 -3.53 -3.42 -7.61
N LEU A 101 -2.66 -3.96 -6.76
CA LEU A 101 -1.44 -4.67 -7.15
C LEU A 101 -1.46 -6.07 -6.54
N LEU A 102 -1.06 -7.07 -7.31
CA LEU A 102 -0.87 -8.44 -6.84
C LEU A 102 0.60 -8.82 -6.92
N SER A 103 1.14 -9.40 -5.86
CA SER A 103 2.50 -9.95 -5.86
C SER A 103 2.59 -11.36 -5.31
N ASP A 104 3.65 -12.04 -5.70
CA ASP A 104 4.14 -13.23 -5.00
C ASP A 104 4.92 -12.87 -3.72
N LEU A 105 5.47 -13.87 -3.04
CA LEU A 105 6.22 -13.70 -1.79
C LEU A 105 7.62 -13.09 -1.94
N THR A 106 8.11 -12.93 -3.18
CA THR A 106 9.36 -12.22 -3.47
C THR A 106 9.13 -10.72 -3.66
N GLY A 107 7.86 -10.28 -3.68
CA GLY A 107 7.50 -8.89 -3.97
C GLY A 107 7.50 -8.57 -5.46
N SER A 108 7.51 -9.60 -6.33
CA SER A 108 7.35 -9.43 -7.77
C SER A 108 5.89 -9.13 -8.09
N ILE A 109 5.61 -7.98 -8.68
CA ILE A 109 4.26 -7.59 -9.09
C ILE A 109 3.88 -8.40 -10.33
N LEU A 110 2.86 -9.25 -10.19
CA LEU A 110 2.38 -10.15 -11.26
C LEU A 110 1.23 -9.55 -12.05
N ALA A 111 0.40 -8.72 -11.40
CA ALA A 111 -0.71 -8.04 -12.05
C ALA A 111 -0.99 -6.69 -11.36
N SER A 112 -1.54 -5.77 -12.13
CA SER A 112 -2.03 -4.48 -11.66
C SER A 112 -3.34 -4.11 -12.35
N VAL A 113 -4.27 -3.53 -11.61
CA VAL A 113 -5.57 -3.06 -12.13
C VAL A 113 -5.82 -1.65 -11.62
N GLU A 114 -6.40 -0.80 -12.48
CA GLU A 114 -6.96 0.49 -12.10
C GLU A 114 -8.41 0.59 -12.58
N ARG A 115 -9.28 1.10 -11.73
CA ARG A 115 -10.71 1.30 -12.00
C ARG A 115 -11.14 2.67 -11.53
N SER A 116 -11.90 3.39 -12.35
CA SER A 116 -12.62 4.57 -11.90
C SER A 116 -13.77 4.15 -10.98
N ILE A 117 -14.04 4.98 -9.99
CA ILE A 117 -15.14 4.82 -9.03
C ILE A 117 -16.16 5.90 -9.34
N ASP A 118 -17.42 5.51 -9.51
CA ASP A 118 -18.51 6.49 -9.66
C ASP A 118 -18.63 7.31 -8.36
N PRO A 119 -18.67 8.65 -8.42
CA PRO A 119 -18.87 9.50 -7.25
C PRO A 119 -20.08 9.13 -6.39
N GLY A 120 -21.13 8.54 -6.97
CA GLY A 120 -22.32 8.05 -6.28
C GLY A 120 -22.16 6.68 -5.60
N THR A 121 -21.00 6.03 -5.71
CA THR A 121 -20.75 4.72 -5.08
C THR A 121 -20.68 4.87 -3.56
N ASP A 122 -21.64 4.27 -2.87
CA ASP A 122 -21.72 4.29 -1.41
C ASP A 122 -20.62 3.43 -0.75
N GLY A 123 -20.55 3.50 0.58
CA GLY A 123 -19.55 2.76 1.35
C GLY A 123 -19.62 1.24 1.17
N PHE A 124 -20.78 0.64 0.91
CA PHE A 124 -20.88 -0.81 0.72
C PHE A 124 -20.47 -1.23 -0.69
N GLY A 125 -20.88 -0.48 -1.72
CA GLY A 125 -20.45 -0.70 -3.10
C GLY A 125 -18.92 -0.57 -3.25
N ARG A 126 -18.29 0.31 -2.48
CA ARG A 126 -16.83 0.42 -2.41
C ARG A 126 -16.15 -0.84 -1.82
N LEU A 127 -16.80 -1.54 -0.88
CA LEU A 127 -16.29 -2.83 -0.38
C LEU A 127 -16.49 -3.96 -1.38
N ASP A 128 -17.60 -3.96 -2.13
CA ASP A 128 -17.82 -4.93 -3.21
C ASP A 128 -16.79 -4.76 -4.34
N LEU A 129 -16.39 -3.52 -4.63
CA LEU A 129 -15.32 -3.23 -5.57
C LEU A 129 -13.98 -3.87 -5.14
N VAL A 130 -13.69 -3.95 -3.84
CA VAL A 130 -12.46 -4.63 -3.35
C VAL A 130 -12.43 -6.09 -3.79
N SER A 131 -13.54 -6.81 -3.64
CA SER A 131 -13.63 -8.21 -4.11
C SER A 131 -13.47 -8.33 -5.62
N ALA A 132 -14.17 -7.47 -6.38
CA ALA A 132 -14.06 -7.47 -7.83
C ALA A 132 -12.62 -7.21 -8.32
N LEU A 133 -11.88 -6.31 -7.65
CA LEU A 133 -10.47 -6.05 -7.97
C LEU A 133 -9.58 -7.25 -7.69
N VAL A 134 -9.78 -7.95 -6.57
CA VAL A 134 -9.02 -9.16 -6.23
C VAL A 134 -9.29 -10.27 -7.26
N GLU A 135 -10.54 -10.51 -7.62
CA GLU A 135 -10.92 -11.48 -8.65
C GLU A 135 -10.31 -11.14 -10.01
N GLN A 136 -10.37 -9.87 -10.40
CA GLN A 136 -9.80 -9.41 -11.66
C GLN A 136 -8.27 -9.58 -11.70
N LEU A 137 -7.57 -9.20 -10.63
CA LEU A 137 -6.12 -9.42 -10.51
C LEU A 137 -5.76 -10.90 -10.64
N CYS A 138 -6.53 -11.77 -9.99
CA CYS A 138 -6.32 -13.21 -10.06
C CYS A 138 -6.54 -13.75 -11.49
N GLY A 139 -7.57 -13.26 -12.18
CA GLY A 139 -7.83 -13.58 -13.58
C GLY A 139 -6.70 -13.15 -14.52
N VAL A 140 -6.16 -11.93 -14.34
CA VAL A 140 -5.03 -11.43 -15.14
C VAL A 140 -3.74 -12.22 -14.89
N ALA A 141 -3.49 -12.60 -13.63
CA ALA A 141 -2.30 -13.38 -13.26
C ALA A 141 -2.47 -14.90 -13.45
N GLU A 142 -3.62 -15.36 -13.93
CA GLU A 142 -3.97 -16.79 -14.08
C GLU A 142 -3.81 -17.61 -12.77
N ILE A 143 -4.10 -17.00 -11.63
CA ILE A 143 -4.00 -17.64 -10.31
C ILE A 143 -5.38 -17.93 -9.72
N ASN A 144 -5.45 -18.93 -8.85
CA ASN A 144 -6.65 -19.18 -8.07
C ASN A 144 -6.78 -18.16 -6.94
N VAL A 145 -7.96 -17.54 -6.78
CA VAL A 145 -8.24 -16.55 -5.73
C VAL A 145 -7.96 -17.07 -4.31
N THR A 146 -8.12 -18.38 -4.06
CA THR A 146 -7.82 -19.00 -2.76
C THR A 146 -6.34 -19.06 -2.42
N ALA A 147 -5.46 -18.81 -3.40
CA ALA A 147 -4.02 -18.68 -3.20
C ALA A 147 -3.63 -17.28 -2.67
N VAL A 148 -4.55 -16.30 -2.73
CA VAL A 148 -4.37 -15.01 -2.07
C VAL A 148 -4.53 -15.19 -0.57
N ARG A 149 -3.46 -14.93 0.19
CA ARG A 149 -3.43 -15.16 1.65
C ARG A 149 -3.62 -13.91 2.47
N SER A 150 -3.33 -12.74 1.90
CA SER A 150 -3.61 -11.47 2.54
C SER A 150 -3.92 -10.36 1.56
N VAL A 151 -4.80 -9.45 1.97
CA VAL A 151 -5.11 -8.22 1.25
C VAL A 151 -4.93 -7.04 2.21
N VAL A 152 -4.37 -5.93 1.75
CA VAL A 152 -4.40 -4.67 2.49
C VAL A 152 -5.09 -3.61 1.64
N VAL A 153 -6.08 -2.95 2.24
CA VAL A 153 -6.84 -1.86 1.61
C VAL A 153 -6.47 -0.55 2.30
N ALA A 154 -5.88 0.35 1.54
CA ALA A 154 -5.62 1.72 1.95
C ALA A 154 -6.84 2.59 1.65
N VAL A 155 -7.28 3.35 2.65
CA VAL A 155 -8.47 4.21 2.57
C VAL A 155 -8.17 5.60 3.10
N THR A 156 -8.98 6.57 2.69
CA THR A 156 -8.99 7.91 3.29
C THR A 156 -9.74 7.90 4.62
N GLY A 157 -9.19 8.58 5.63
CA GLY A 157 -9.74 8.66 6.99
C GLY A 157 -8.85 8.04 8.06
N ILE A 158 -9.32 8.08 9.30
CA ILE A 158 -8.60 7.61 10.49
C ILE A 158 -8.98 6.16 10.77
N VAL A 159 -8.05 5.25 10.52
CA VAL A 159 -8.19 3.81 10.78
C VAL A 159 -7.41 3.42 12.03
N ASP A 160 -8.04 2.70 12.96
CA ASP A 160 -7.35 2.18 14.13
C ASP A 160 -6.46 0.96 13.80
N ARG A 161 -5.78 0.42 14.82
CA ARG A 161 -4.83 -0.70 14.61
C ARG A 161 -5.51 -2.01 14.24
N GLN A 162 -6.82 -2.12 14.42
CA GLN A 162 -7.61 -3.30 14.11
C GLN A 162 -8.23 -3.20 12.71
N GLY A 163 -8.08 -2.07 12.02
CA GLY A 163 -8.69 -1.85 10.71
C GLY A 163 -10.12 -1.32 10.78
N ARG A 164 -10.55 -0.79 11.94
CA ARG A 164 -11.84 -0.10 12.08
C ARG A 164 -11.69 1.35 11.70
N MET A 165 -12.64 1.83 10.91
CA MET A 165 -12.73 3.25 10.55
C MET A 165 -13.29 4.04 11.72
N THR A 166 -12.46 4.88 12.33
CA THR A 166 -12.84 5.72 13.47
C THR A 166 -13.35 7.09 13.05
N LEU A 167 -12.90 7.59 11.88
CA LEU A 167 -13.38 8.84 11.31
C LEU A 167 -13.16 8.87 9.80
N SER A 168 -14.25 9.10 9.06
CA SER A 168 -14.28 9.34 7.62
C SER A 168 -15.31 10.44 7.35
N ASP A 169 -14.84 11.57 6.84
CA ASP A 169 -15.71 12.69 6.40
C ASP A 169 -16.23 12.46 4.96
N LEU A 170 -15.51 11.66 4.16
CA LEU A 170 -15.73 11.49 2.72
C LEU A 170 -16.54 10.23 2.38
N VAL A 171 -16.53 9.23 3.28
CA VAL A 171 -17.40 8.04 3.23
C VAL A 171 -17.99 7.83 4.63
N PRO A 172 -18.98 8.65 5.05
CA PRO A 172 -19.47 8.67 6.43
C PRO A 172 -20.06 7.35 6.90
N GLU A 173 -20.54 6.50 6.00
CA GLU A 173 -21.11 5.18 6.26
C GLU A 173 -20.10 4.22 6.89
N TRP A 174 -18.80 4.47 6.72
CA TRP A 174 -17.76 3.66 7.33
C TRP A 174 -17.48 4.02 8.80
N ASN A 175 -17.99 5.14 9.31
CA ASN A 175 -17.71 5.55 10.70
C ASN A 175 -18.17 4.48 11.71
N GLY A 176 -17.22 3.98 12.51
CA GLY A 176 -17.43 2.93 13.50
C GLY A 176 -17.44 1.51 12.93
N VAL A 177 -17.32 1.33 11.60
CA VAL A 177 -17.36 0.03 10.93
C VAL A 177 -15.98 -0.65 10.98
N ASP A 178 -16.00 -1.94 11.30
CA ASP A 178 -14.83 -2.81 11.25
C ASP A 178 -14.60 -3.30 9.81
N LEU A 179 -13.93 -2.47 9.01
CA LEU A 179 -13.74 -2.73 7.58
C LEU A 179 -12.87 -3.97 7.37
N ALA A 180 -11.81 -4.14 8.15
CA ALA A 180 -10.94 -5.31 8.08
C ALA A 180 -11.71 -6.61 8.36
N ALA A 181 -12.49 -6.68 9.43
CA ALA A 181 -13.28 -7.89 9.73
C ALA A 181 -14.32 -8.19 8.64
N ARG A 182 -14.99 -7.15 8.12
CA ARG A 182 -15.99 -7.27 7.05
C ARG A 182 -15.36 -7.84 5.78
N LEU A 183 -14.26 -7.25 5.33
CA LEU A 183 -13.55 -7.67 4.12
C LEU A 183 -12.88 -9.05 4.30
N SER A 184 -12.37 -9.38 5.49
CA SER A 184 -11.84 -10.70 5.78
C SER A 184 -12.89 -11.80 5.64
N GLN A 185 -14.13 -11.56 6.08
CA GLN A 185 -15.23 -12.50 5.86
C GLN A 185 -15.57 -12.63 4.37
N GLN A 186 -15.59 -11.51 3.65
CA GLN A 186 -15.93 -11.46 2.23
C GLN A 186 -14.88 -12.15 1.35
N LEU A 187 -13.59 -11.96 1.64
CA LEU A 187 -12.46 -12.49 0.86
C LEU A 187 -11.93 -13.82 1.36
N SER A 188 -12.39 -14.30 2.53
CA SER A 188 -11.90 -15.53 3.18
C SER A 188 -10.37 -15.58 3.37
N CYS A 189 -9.74 -14.43 3.62
CA CYS A 189 -8.31 -14.29 3.89
C CYS A 189 -8.03 -13.16 4.91
N ALA A 190 -6.77 -13.02 5.33
CA ALA A 190 -6.38 -11.95 6.24
C ALA A 190 -6.49 -10.59 5.54
N VAL A 191 -7.22 -9.64 6.12
CA VAL A 191 -7.37 -8.29 5.57
C VAL A 191 -6.88 -7.26 6.56
N GLY A 192 -5.96 -6.40 6.10
CA GLY A 192 -5.60 -5.16 6.78
C GLY A 192 -6.31 -3.98 6.14
N VAL A 193 -6.68 -2.98 6.96
CA VAL A 193 -7.14 -1.68 6.46
C VAL A 193 -6.24 -0.63 7.06
N GLU A 194 -5.72 0.26 6.22
CA GLU A 194 -4.72 1.25 6.60
C GLU A 194 -5.10 2.63 6.04
N ASN A 195 -4.53 3.69 6.63
CA ASN A 195 -4.65 5.04 6.08
C ASN A 195 -3.71 5.21 4.87
N ASP A 196 -4.23 5.83 3.81
CA ASP A 196 -3.55 6.03 2.51
C ASP A 196 -2.20 6.76 2.63
N VAL A 197 -2.16 7.88 3.35
CA VAL A 197 -0.95 8.71 3.51
C VAL A 197 0.14 7.96 4.27
N LYS A 198 -0.26 7.16 5.26
CA LYS A 198 0.66 6.39 6.09
C LYS A 198 1.29 5.23 5.31
N VAL A 199 0.50 4.51 4.52
CA VAL A 199 1.08 3.45 3.68
C VAL A 199 1.92 4.04 2.56
N ALA A 200 1.59 5.21 2.03
CA ALA A 200 2.44 5.91 1.08
C ALA A 200 3.82 6.26 1.68
N ALA A 201 3.87 6.70 2.95
CA ALA A 201 5.13 6.92 3.66
C ALA A 201 5.92 5.62 3.85
N VAL A 202 5.23 4.51 4.19
CA VAL A 202 5.86 3.17 4.25
C VAL A 202 6.47 2.80 2.89
N ALA A 203 5.76 3.05 1.79
CA ALA A 203 6.26 2.77 0.45
C ALA A 203 7.52 3.59 0.11
N GLU A 204 7.51 4.89 0.39
CA GLU A 204 8.64 5.78 0.13
C GLU A 204 9.87 5.40 0.96
N HIS A 205 9.67 5.01 2.22
CA HIS A 205 10.75 4.51 3.08
C HIS A 205 11.22 3.10 2.66
N HIS A 206 10.36 2.29 2.03
CA HIS A 206 10.71 0.94 1.61
C HIS A 206 11.45 0.90 0.27
N ALA A 207 10.98 1.68 -0.70
CA ALA A 207 11.40 1.59 -2.11
C ALA A 207 11.52 2.94 -2.84
N GLY A 208 11.20 4.06 -2.19
CA GLY A 208 11.18 5.39 -2.81
C GLY A 208 12.28 6.33 -2.34
N THR A 209 11.97 7.62 -2.35
CA THR A 209 12.90 8.73 -2.05
C THR A 209 13.47 8.66 -0.63
N ALA A 210 12.73 8.03 0.30
CA ALA A 210 13.08 7.98 1.72
C ALA A 210 13.83 6.70 2.14
N ARG A 211 14.25 5.84 1.20
CA ARG A 211 14.82 4.51 1.51
C ARG A 211 16.04 4.49 2.46
N LEU A 212 16.80 5.57 2.51
CA LEU A 212 18.05 5.67 3.26
C LEU A 212 17.98 6.69 4.40
N VAL A 213 16.77 7.09 4.82
CA VAL A 213 16.55 8.13 5.83
C VAL A 213 15.54 7.62 6.86
N ASP A 214 15.92 7.62 8.12
CA ASP A 214 15.12 7.04 9.21
C ASP A 214 14.05 8.00 9.75
N ASP A 215 14.35 9.31 9.77
CA ASP A 215 13.45 10.36 10.27
C ASP A 215 12.88 11.18 9.10
N VAL A 216 11.63 10.87 8.74
CA VAL A 216 10.99 11.34 7.51
C VAL A 216 9.57 11.83 7.78
N VAL A 217 9.21 12.96 7.17
CA VAL A 217 7.82 13.40 7.07
C VAL A 217 7.37 13.29 5.62
N PHE A 218 6.39 12.43 5.35
CA PHE A 218 5.72 12.38 4.06
C PHE A 218 4.52 13.31 4.10
N VAL A 219 4.39 14.24 3.15
CA VAL A 219 3.24 15.13 3.01
C VAL A 219 2.53 14.82 1.70
N LYS A 220 1.28 14.36 1.78
CA LYS A 220 0.42 14.12 0.63
C LYS A 220 -0.40 15.38 0.36
N VAL A 221 -0.33 15.87 -0.88
CA VAL A 221 -1.00 17.11 -1.29
C VAL A 221 -1.98 16.80 -2.42
N ASP A 222 -3.19 16.41 -2.06
CA ASP A 222 -4.28 16.17 -3.01
C ASP A 222 -5.39 17.19 -2.74
N ARG A 223 -6.63 16.74 -2.56
CA ARG A 223 -7.74 17.55 -2.05
C ARG A 223 -7.46 18.16 -0.68
N PHE A 224 -6.90 17.35 0.22
CA PHE A 224 -6.46 17.78 1.54
C PHE A 224 -4.95 17.63 1.66
N VAL A 225 -4.36 18.44 2.53
CA VAL A 225 -2.98 18.27 2.96
C VAL A 225 -2.96 17.37 4.18
N SER A 226 -2.24 16.27 4.09
CA SER A 226 -2.07 15.30 5.17
C SER A 226 -0.62 14.88 5.25
N ALA A 227 -0.22 14.38 6.41
CA ALA A 227 1.14 13.96 6.65
C ALA A 227 1.21 12.58 7.30
N ALA A 228 2.32 11.90 7.09
CA ALA A 228 2.73 10.73 7.83
C ALA A 228 4.15 10.94 8.34
N ILE A 229 4.40 10.46 9.55
CA ILE A 229 5.64 10.71 10.28
C ILE A 229 6.32 9.36 10.47
N VAL A 230 7.57 9.24 10.06
CA VAL A 230 8.44 8.08 10.27
C VAL A 230 9.58 8.56 11.18
N ILE A 231 9.77 7.88 12.31
CA ILE A 231 10.82 8.20 13.29
C ILE A 231 11.62 6.93 13.57
N GLY A 232 12.94 7.00 13.43
CA GLY A 232 13.82 5.83 13.59
C GLY A 232 13.44 4.67 12.66
N GLY A 233 13.05 4.98 11.42
CA GLY A 233 12.62 4.02 10.41
C GLY A 233 11.25 3.39 10.69
N ARG A 234 10.46 3.94 11.63
CA ARG A 234 9.17 3.40 12.05
C ARG A 234 8.06 4.43 11.91
N LEU A 235 6.97 4.03 11.28
CA LEU A 235 5.77 4.84 11.17
C LEU A 235 5.21 5.20 12.56
N HIS A 236 5.07 6.49 12.83
CA HIS A 236 4.44 7.06 14.00
C HIS A 236 2.96 7.38 13.73
N SER A 237 2.07 6.45 14.04
CA SER A 237 0.62 6.64 13.86
C SER A 237 -0.05 7.46 14.97
N GLY A 238 0.64 7.66 16.11
CA GLY A 238 0.05 8.24 17.33
C GLY A 238 -0.87 7.26 18.08
N ARG A 239 -1.39 7.70 19.25
CA ARG A 239 -2.21 6.84 20.13
C ARG A 239 -3.58 6.45 19.55
N ARG A 240 -4.19 7.35 18.78
CA ARG A 240 -5.51 7.19 18.17
C ARG A 240 -5.44 6.98 16.65
N SER A 241 -4.26 6.63 16.15
CA SER A 241 -3.99 6.59 14.70
C SER A 241 -4.28 7.92 13.98
N ALA A 242 -4.24 9.07 14.65
CA ALA A 242 -4.59 10.37 14.09
C ALA A 242 -3.39 11.31 13.90
N ALA A 243 -2.15 10.81 14.05
CA ALA A 243 -0.96 11.62 13.80
C ALA A 243 -0.90 12.00 12.31
N GLY A 244 -0.63 13.28 12.03
CA GLY A 244 -0.44 13.79 10.67
C GLY A 244 -1.71 14.29 9.96
N GLU A 245 -2.85 14.32 10.65
CA GLU A 245 -4.13 14.86 10.15
C GLU A 245 -4.15 16.41 10.11
N ILE A 246 -3.15 17.02 9.49
CA ILE A 246 -2.87 18.46 9.57
C ILE A 246 -3.87 19.34 8.78
N GLY A 247 -4.41 18.83 7.67
CA GLY A 247 -5.40 19.54 6.86
C GLY A 247 -6.77 19.67 7.52
N ARG A 248 -7.03 18.94 8.61
CA ARG A 248 -8.32 19.00 9.32
C ARG A 248 -8.63 20.37 9.90
N LEU A 249 -7.61 21.14 10.27
CA LEU A 249 -7.81 22.51 10.77
C LEU A 249 -8.27 23.46 9.66
N GLU A 250 -7.84 23.23 8.42
CA GLU A 250 -8.21 24.05 7.27
C GLU A 250 -9.61 23.71 6.74
N SER A 251 -10.01 22.44 6.85
CA SER A 251 -11.33 21.95 6.40
C SER A 251 -12.43 22.07 7.46
N ALA A 252 -12.09 22.29 8.73
CA ALA A 252 -13.06 22.40 9.81
C ALA A 252 -14.11 23.51 9.54
N GLY A 253 -15.39 23.12 9.52
CA GLY A 253 -16.52 24.05 9.38
C GLY A 253 -16.77 24.55 7.96
N ARG A 254 -16.11 23.98 6.94
CA ARG A 254 -16.38 24.26 5.53
C ARG A 254 -17.20 23.14 4.92
N GLU A 255 -18.14 23.50 4.05
CA GLU A 255 -18.74 22.52 3.14
C GLU A 255 -17.65 22.04 2.19
N ILE A 256 -17.45 20.72 2.15
CA ILE A 256 -16.42 20.12 1.32
C ILE A 256 -17.03 19.91 -0.07
N GLU A 257 -16.67 20.76 -1.01
CA GLU A 257 -16.90 20.46 -2.43
C GLU A 257 -16.04 19.24 -2.83
N LEU A 258 -16.61 18.37 -3.65
CA LEU A 258 -16.02 17.08 -4.03
C LEU A 258 -15.71 17.02 -5.55
N PRO A 259 -14.96 17.97 -6.16
CA PRO A 259 -14.45 17.78 -7.53
C PRO A 259 -13.54 16.54 -7.57
N SER A 260 -13.35 15.85 -8.70
CA SER A 260 -12.44 14.70 -8.69
C SER A 260 -10.99 15.14 -8.41
N ASP A 261 -10.17 14.28 -7.82
CA ASP A 261 -8.74 14.53 -7.59
C ASP A 261 -8.03 14.85 -8.90
N ARG A 262 -8.46 14.24 -10.01
CA ARG A 262 -7.94 14.54 -11.34
C ARG A 262 -8.28 15.95 -11.81
N ASP A 263 -9.51 16.39 -11.64
CA ASP A 263 -9.91 17.77 -12.01
C ASP A 263 -9.09 18.79 -11.21
N LEU A 264 -8.88 18.52 -9.92
CA LEU A 264 -8.05 19.37 -9.05
C LEU A 264 -6.57 19.39 -9.49
N LEU A 265 -6.04 18.27 -9.98
CA LEU A 265 -4.69 18.21 -10.53
C LEU A 265 -4.60 19.02 -11.83
N ASP A 266 -5.51 18.80 -12.76
CA ASP A 266 -5.55 19.48 -14.06
C ASP A 266 -5.69 21.00 -13.88
N GLU A 267 -6.55 21.45 -12.96
CA GLU A 267 -6.68 22.86 -12.56
C GLU A 267 -5.36 23.42 -12.04
N ARG A 268 -4.62 22.68 -11.19
CA ARG A 268 -3.33 23.11 -10.65
C ARG A 268 -2.24 23.17 -11.71
N ILE A 269 -2.23 22.23 -12.66
CA ILE A 269 -1.31 22.26 -13.81
C ILE A 269 -1.58 23.49 -14.66
N GLU A 270 -2.85 23.77 -14.98
CA GLU A 270 -3.23 24.96 -15.73
C GLU A 270 -2.86 26.24 -15.00
N LEU A 271 -3.08 26.28 -13.68
CA LEU A 271 -2.70 27.42 -12.84
C LEU A 271 -1.20 27.71 -12.91
N VAL A 272 -0.35 26.68 -12.84
CA VAL A 272 1.11 26.83 -12.97
C VAL A 272 1.48 27.31 -14.37
N ALA A 273 0.90 26.73 -15.42
CA ALA A 273 1.16 27.14 -16.79
C ALA A 273 0.78 28.61 -17.07
N ARG A 274 -0.35 29.07 -16.52
CA ARG A 274 -0.79 30.47 -16.62
C ARG A 274 0.12 31.42 -15.86
N ALA A 275 0.55 31.04 -14.66
CA ALA A 275 1.51 31.81 -13.87
C ALA A 275 2.84 31.99 -14.62
N ASP A 276 3.36 30.91 -15.24
CA ASP A 276 4.56 30.95 -16.08
C ASP A 276 4.38 31.82 -17.34
N ALA A 277 3.14 31.96 -17.83
CA ALA A 277 2.77 32.88 -18.91
C ALA A 277 2.60 34.35 -18.45
N ASN A 278 3.02 34.69 -17.23
CA ASN A 278 2.93 36.03 -16.61
C ASN A 278 1.49 36.52 -16.36
N ASP A 279 0.51 35.61 -16.23
CA ASP A 279 -0.82 35.95 -15.74
C ASP A 279 -0.73 36.31 -14.24
N GLN A 280 -0.92 37.59 -13.92
CA GLN A 280 -0.82 38.13 -12.56
C GLN A 280 -1.85 37.54 -11.60
N VAL A 281 -3.05 37.19 -12.10
CA VAL A 281 -4.10 36.57 -11.27
C VAL A 281 -3.69 35.15 -10.92
N ALA A 282 -3.21 34.39 -11.91
CA ALA A 282 -2.71 33.04 -11.70
C ALA A 282 -1.48 33.01 -10.77
N GLU A 283 -0.54 33.94 -10.93
CA GLU A 283 0.63 34.05 -10.07
C GLU A 283 0.25 34.35 -8.61
N GLN A 284 -0.74 35.22 -8.39
CA GLN A 284 -1.26 35.50 -7.04
C GLN A 284 -1.96 34.27 -6.44
N GLN A 285 -2.80 33.58 -7.21
CA GLN A 285 -3.49 32.36 -6.78
C GLN A 285 -2.48 31.24 -6.43
N LEU A 286 -1.47 31.05 -7.27
CA LEU A 286 -0.40 30.09 -7.05
C LEU A 286 0.44 30.43 -5.82
N THR A 287 0.74 31.72 -5.61
CA THR A 287 1.45 32.22 -4.43
C THR A 287 0.66 31.93 -3.15
N ASP A 288 -0.65 32.18 -3.14
CA ASP A 288 -1.49 31.93 -1.97
C ASP A 288 -1.65 30.43 -1.70
N TYR A 289 -1.78 29.61 -2.75
CA TYR A 289 -1.80 28.16 -2.63
C TYR A 289 -0.49 27.61 -2.04
N THR A 290 0.65 27.96 -2.64
CA THR A 290 1.97 27.50 -2.17
C THR A 290 2.27 27.99 -0.76
N ARG A 291 1.81 29.21 -0.39
CA ARG A 291 2.03 29.76 0.95
C ARG A 291 1.27 28.99 2.01
N ARG A 292 0.03 28.56 1.72
CA ARG A 292 -0.74 27.68 2.61
C ARG A 292 -0.04 26.33 2.77
N LEU A 293 0.40 25.74 1.68
CA LEU A 293 1.14 24.48 1.72
C LEU A 293 2.45 24.61 2.52
N ALA A 294 3.23 25.68 2.32
CA ALA A 294 4.44 25.96 3.07
C ALA A 294 4.18 26.06 4.58
N ARG A 295 3.07 26.69 5.00
CA ARG A 295 2.67 26.72 6.41
C ARG A 295 2.37 25.31 6.94
N SER A 296 1.61 24.51 6.21
CA SER A 296 1.27 23.14 6.62
C SER A 296 2.49 22.23 6.71
N VAL A 297 3.42 22.33 5.75
CA VAL A 297 4.71 21.62 5.80
C VAL A 297 5.53 22.11 7.00
N GLY A 298 5.63 23.42 7.20
CA GLY A 298 6.38 24.01 8.31
C GLY A 298 5.86 23.60 9.69
N LEU A 299 4.54 23.47 9.85
CA LEU A 299 3.94 23.00 11.11
C LEU A 299 4.47 21.62 11.51
N VAL A 300 4.56 20.68 10.58
CA VAL A 300 5.06 19.33 10.88
C VAL A 300 6.57 19.29 10.93
N ALA A 301 7.25 19.93 9.97
CA ALA A 301 8.71 19.96 9.91
C ALA A 301 9.32 20.56 11.18
N LEU A 302 8.81 21.68 11.68
CA LEU A 302 9.32 22.33 12.89
C LEU A 302 8.89 21.63 14.20
N THR A 303 7.87 20.78 14.15
CA THR A 303 7.42 20.00 15.32
C THR A 303 8.20 18.68 15.45
N VAL A 304 8.47 18.03 14.32
CA VAL A 304 9.10 16.70 14.28
C VAL A 304 10.62 16.81 14.15
N ASP A 305 11.11 17.82 13.44
CA ASP A 305 12.52 18.00 13.09
C ASP A 305 13.11 16.79 12.32
N PRO A 306 12.55 16.43 11.15
CA PRO A 306 13.02 15.27 10.38
C PRO A 306 14.29 15.61 9.59
N ASP A 307 14.99 14.60 9.06
CA ASP A 307 16.07 14.81 8.09
C ASP A 307 15.52 15.16 6.69
N LEU A 308 14.37 14.58 6.35
CA LEU A 308 13.75 14.66 5.02
C LEU A 308 12.23 14.88 5.09
N VAL A 309 11.74 15.83 4.30
CA VAL A 309 10.34 15.95 3.94
C VAL A 309 10.13 15.47 2.50
N VAL A 310 9.31 14.44 2.32
CA VAL A 310 8.91 13.94 1.00
C VAL A 310 7.53 14.49 0.65
N ILE A 311 7.41 15.20 -0.46
CA ILE A 311 6.14 15.73 -0.95
C ILE A 311 5.57 14.81 -2.02
N GLY A 312 4.41 14.21 -1.76
CA GLY A 312 3.64 13.37 -2.68
C GLY A 312 2.32 14.01 -3.13
N GLY A 313 1.51 13.25 -3.85
CA GLY A 313 0.24 13.72 -4.42
C GLY A 313 0.44 14.64 -5.62
N HIS A 314 -0.53 15.53 -5.89
CA HIS A 314 -0.53 16.42 -7.06
C HIS A 314 0.77 17.22 -7.22
N VAL A 315 1.42 17.60 -6.12
CA VAL A 315 2.68 18.37 -6.17
C VAL A 315 3.82 17.55 -6.79
N SER A 316 3.88 16.25 -6.49
CA SER A 316 4.89 15.36 -7.10
C SER A 316 4.67 15.14 -8.59
N GLU A 317 3.42 15.24 -9.06
CA GLU A 317 3.08 15.12 -10.48
C GLU A 317 3.38 16.41 -11.26
N ILE A 318 3.16 17.57 -10.64
CA ILE A 318 3.51 18.88 -11.22
C ILE A 318 5.04 19.09 -11.25
N GLY A 319 5.74 18.64 -10.22
CA GLY A 319 7.20 18.58 -10.20
C GLY A 319 7.91 19.75 -9.49
N ASP A 320 9.20 19.88 -9.78
CA ASP A 320 10.13 20.77 -9.08
C ASP A 320 9.76 22.27 -9.09
N PRO A 321 9.13 22.85 -10.14
CA PRO A 321 8.71 24.25 -10.12
C PRO A 321 7.83 24.59 -8.91
N LEU A 322 6.90 23.71 -8.55
CA LEU A 322 6.01 23.91 -7.41
C LEU A 322 6.75 23.69 -6.08
N LEU A 323 7.60 22.66 -6.01
CA LEU A 323 8.41 22.39 -4.82
C LEU A 323 9.36 23.54 -4.47
N ARG A 324 9.99 24.17 -5.47
CA ARG A 324 10.88 25.32 -5.27
C ARG A 324 10.15 26.51 -4.63
N ARG A 325 8.91 26.79 -5.08
CA ARG A 325 8.07 27.87 -4.51
C ARG A 325 7.73 27.59 -3.05
N VAL A 326 7.31 26.36 -2.74
CA VAL A 326 7.03 25.93 -1.35
C VAL A 326 8.29 26.04 -0.48
N ARG A 327 9.45 25.60 -0.97
CA ARG A 327 10.74 25.70 -0.26
C ARG A 327 11.10 27.14 0.07
N ALA A 328 10.99 28.04 -0.90
CA ALA A 328 11.32 29.45 -0.71
C ALA A 328 10.41 30.12 0.33
N GLN A 329 9.10 29.87 0.25
CA GLN A 329 8.15 30.44 1.20
C GLN A 329 8.26 29.84 2.60
N LEU A 330 8.57 28.54 2.71
CA LEU A 330 8.85 27.94 4.01
C LEU A 330 10.09 28.55 4.65
N ALA A 331 11.16 28.77 3.88
CA ALA A 331 12.37 29.44 4.37
C ALA A 331 12.08 30.86 4.87
N GLU A 332 11.22 31.61 4.15
CA GLU A 332 10.77 32.94 4.59
C GLU A 332 10.00 32.86 5.92
N LEU A 333 9.05 31.92 6.03
CA LEU A 333 8.21 31.74 7.23
C LEU A 333 9.02 31.27 8.45
N ALA A 334 10.01 30.40 8.25
CA ALA A 334 10.83 29.81 9.31
C ALA A 334 11.98 30.72 9.77
N GLY A 335 12.30 31.76 9.00
CA GLY A 335 13.31 32.76 9.34
C GLY A 335 14.72 32.16 9.42
N ARG A 336 15.28 32.04 10.63
CA ARG A 336 16.64 31.52 10.87
C ARG A 336 16.68 30.05 11.27
N ALA A 337 15.53 29.38 11.34
CA ALA A 337 15.51 27.96 11.65
C ALA A 337 16.21 27.16 10.53
N GLU A 338 16.96 26.13 10.93
CA GLU A 338 17.45 25.14 10.00
C GLU A 338 16.25 24.29 9.53
N LEU A 339 16.16 24.05 8.23
CA LEU A 339 15.04 23.35 7.62
C LEU A 339 15.50 22.01 7.04
N PRO A 340 14.64 20.97 7.10
CA PRO A 340 14.95 19.67 6.53
C PRO A 340 15.15 19.75 5.01
N THR A 341 15.82 18.74 4.47
CA THR A 341 15.83 18.53 3.03
C THR A 341 14.41 18.28 2.55
N MET A 342 14.04 18.82 1.38
CA MET A 342 12.74 18.52 0.77
C MET A 342 12.92 17.91 -0.61
N ALA A 343 12.20 16.82 -0.87
CA ALA A 343 12.22 16.11 -2.14
C ALA A 343 10.81 15.69 -2.57
N LEU A 344 10.64 15.38 -3.86
CA LEU A 344 9.40 14.81 -4.37
C LEU A 344 9.37 13.29 -4.13
N SER A 345 8.16 12.76 -4.00
CA SER A 345 7.89 11.32 -4.03
C SER A 345 8.39 10.71 -5.35
N ALA A 346 9.21 9.66 -5.27
CA ALA A 346 9.66 8.91 -6.44
C ALA A 346 8.59 7.92 -6.95
N LEU A 347 7.67 7.50 -6.07
CA LEU A 347 6.63 6.55 -6.42
C LEU A 347 5.37 7.23 -6.98
N GLY A 348 5.20 8.54 -6.77
CA GLY A 348 4.08 9.34 -7.25
C GLY A 348 2.72 8.74 -6.85
N GLY A 349 1.76 8.76 -7.76
CA GLY A 349 0.41 8.18 -7.55
C GLY A 349 0.36 6.68 -7.25
N ARG A 350 1.49 5.96 -7.26
CA ARG A 350 1.59 4.54 -6.90
C ARG A 350 2.02 4.30 -5.46
N ALA A 351 2.44 5.34 -4.73
CA ALA A 351 2.95 5.20 -3.37
C ALA A 351 1.95 4.47 -2.45
N VAL A 352 0.67 4.77 -2.57
CA VAL A 352 -0.38 4.17 -1.72
C VAL A 352 -0.53 2.66 -1.97
N SER A 353 -0.70 2.24 -3.23
CA SER A 353 -0.91 0.83 -3.57
C SER A 353 0.34 -0.03 -3.33
N ILE A 354 1.54 0.53 -3.57
CA ILE A 354 2.82 -0.12 -3.21
C ILE A 354 2.93 -0.24 -1.70
N GLY A 355 2.57 0.80 -0.95
CA GLY A 355 2.55 0.79 0.50
C GLY A 355 1.63 -0.28 1.06
N ALA A 356 0.40 -0.35 0.54
CA ALA A 356 -0.54 -1.41 0.87
C ALA A 356 0.04 -2.79 0.57
N LEU A 357 0.74 -2.96 -0.57
CA LEU A 357 1.39 -4.22 -0.92
C LEU A 357 2.50 -4.60 0.06
N VAL A 358 3.35 -3.65 0.49
CA VAL A 358 4.34 -3.86 1.56
C VAL A 358 3.66 -4.37 2.83
N ARG A 359 2.58 -3.70 3.25
CA ARG A 359 1.82 -4.10 4.44
C ARG A 359 1.16 -5.46 4.30
N ALA A 360 0.74 -5.85 3.10
CA ALA A 360 0.19 -7.18 2.84
C ALA A 360 1.29 -8.26 2.94
N LEU A 361 2.50 -7.99 2.45
CA LEU A 361 3.67 -8.88 2.61
C LEU A 361 4.06 -9.03 4.09
N ASP A 362 3.97 -7.97 4.88
CA ASP A 362 4.16 -8.05 6.34
C ASP A 362 3.06 -8.88 7.00
N LEU A 363 1.78 -8.66 6.62
CA LEU A 363 0.62 -9.31 7.22
C LEU A 363 0.61 -10.83 7.00
N VAL A 364 1.09 -11.31 5.84
CA VAL A 364 1.16 -12.74 5.54
C VAL A 364 2.34 -13.44 6.24
N ALA A 365 3.36 -12.70 6.67
CA ALA A 365 4.65 -13.27 7.08
C ALA A 365 4.51 -14.25 8.26
N HIS A 366 3.90 -13.84 9.37
CA HIS A 366 3.79 -14.70 10.54
C HIS A 366 2.89 -15.93 10.33
N PRO A 367 1.69 -15.81 9.73
CA PRO A 367 0.88 -17.00 9.39
C PRO A 367 1.60 -18.00 8.49
N LEU A 368 2.48 -17.51 7.61
CA LEU A 368 3.11 -18.32 6.58
C LEU A 368 4.46 -18.92 6.98
N TYR A 369 5.31 -18.15 7.65
CA TYR A 369 6.65 -18.56 8.08
C TYR A 369 6.71 -18.98 9.56
N GLY A 370 5.64 -18.73 10.32
CA GLY A 370 5.59 -18.89 11.77
C GLY A 370 6.27 -17.77 12.55
N VAL A 371 6.81 -16.75 11.87
CA VAL A 371 7.59 -15.64 12.44
C VAL A 371 7.36 -14.37 11.61
N ASP A 372 7.48 -13.19 12.23
CA ASP A 372 7.48 -11.93 11.48
C ASP A 372 8.77 -11.78 10.65
N VAL A 373 8.60 -11.44 9.37
CA VAL A 373 9.70 -11.20 8.43
C VAL A 373 9.35 -9.98 7.61
N ASP A 374 10.19 -8.95 7.67
CA ASP A 374 10.00 -7.73 6.86
C ASP A 374 9.76 -8.07 5.38
N ALA A 375 8.89 -7.30 4.75
CA ALA A 375 8.64 -7.39 3.32
C ALA A 375 9.95 -7.41 2.49
N PRO A 376 10.00 -8.20 1.39
CA PRO A 376 11.10 -8.11 0.44
C PRO A 376 11.14 -6.74 -0.23
N GLN A 377 12.27 -6.39 -0.83
CA GLN A 377 12.36 -5.21 -1.68
C GLN A 377 11.40 -5.38 -2.88
N ILE A 378 10.48 -4.43 -3.04
CA ILE A 378 9.52 -4.45 -4.14
C ILE A 378 10.20 -3.87 -5.38
N SER A 379 10.20 -4.64 -6.46
CA SER A 379 10.63 -4.13 -7.76
C SER A 379 9.49 -3.33 -8.37
N VAL A 380 9.57 -2.01 -8.25
CA VAL A 380 8.61 -1.10 -8.88
C VAL A 380 9.02 -0.93 -10.34
N PRO A 381 8.24 -1.41 -11.33
CA PRO A 381 8.59 -1.21 -12.73
C PRO A 381 8.57 0.29 -13.07
N ASP A 382 9.48 0.75 -13.93
CA ASP A 382 9.62 2.17 -14.31
C ASP A 382 8.36 2.75 -15.00
N ARG A 383 7.46 1.88 -15.49
CA ARG A 383 6.14 2.23 -16.06
C ARG A 383 5.10 1.16 -15.72
N PRO A 384 3.79 1.50 -15.66
CA PRO A 384 2.75 0.49 -15.60
C PRO A 384 2.90 -0.48 -16.78
N THR A 385 3.02 -1.77 -16.47
CA THR A 385 2.93 -2.83 -17.46
C THR A 385 1.47 -2.89 -17.93
N LEU A 386 1.21 -2.21 -19.05
CA LEU A 386 -0.01 -2.18 -19.89
C LEU A 386 -0.97 -0.99 -19.65
N PRO A 387 -1.55 -0.43 -20.73
CA PRO A 387 -2.48 0.69 -20.64
C PRO A 387 -3.84 0.24 -20.09
N VAL A 388 -4.32 0.93 -19.05
CA VAL A 388 -5.74 0.93 -18.68
C VAL A 388 -6.47 1.81 -19.69
N ARG A 389 -6.98 1.20 -20.76
CA ARG A 389 -8.05 1.75 -21.63
C ARG A 389 -8.44 0.69 -22.66
N GLU A 390 -9.45 -0.11 -22.32
CA GLU A 390 -10.49 -0.69 -23.19
C GLU A 390 -11.12 -1.91 -22.49
N ALA A 391 -12.21 -1.66 -21.77
CA ALA A 391 -13.31 -2.60 -21.50
C ALA A 391 -14.38 -1.85 -20.69
N ILE A 392 -14.98 -0.83 -21.31
CA ILE A 392 -16.35 -0.43 -21.00
C ILE A 392 -17.15 -0.95 -22.19
N ASP A 393 -18.15 -1.77 -21.88
CA ASP A 393 -19.12 -2.46 -22.75
C ASP A 393 -18.94 -3.99 -22.73
N ASP A 394 -19.36 -4.63 -21.62
CA ASP A 394 -20.15 -5.87 -21.64
C ASP A 394 -20.31 -6.46 -20.22
N ILE A 395 -21.01 -5.74 -19.34
CA ILE A 395 -21.81 -6.39 -18.28
C ILE A 395 -23.16 -5.68 -18.24
N THR A 396 -23.99 -5.97 -19.25
CA THR A 396 -25.43 -5.76 -19.09
C THR A 396 -25.90 -6.74 -18.02
N VAL A 397 -26.22 -6.19 -16.85
CA VAL A 397 -26.90 -6.87 -15.74
C VAL A 397 -28.13 -7.59 -16.31
N HIS A 398 -28.01 -8.90 -16.55
CA HIS A 398 -29.16 -9.76 -16.79
C HIS A 398 -29.88 -9.93 -15.45
N SER A 399 -30.80 -9.00 -15.16
CA SER A 399 -31.83 -9.19 -14.15
C SER A 399 -32.78 -10.29 -14.60
N ALA A 400 -32.41 -11.54 -14.32
CA ALA A 400 -33.30 -12.69 -14.47
C ALA A 400 -34.22 -12.78 -13.24
N THR A 401 -35.28 -11.98 -13.21
CA THR A 401 -36.46 -12.29 -12.38
C THR A 401 -37.34 -13.29 -13.12
N THR A 402 -37.15 -14.56 -12.83
CA THR A 402 -38.03 -15.64 -13.24
C THR A 402 -39.16 -15.79 -12.20
N ARG A 403 -40.40 -15.48 -12.58
CA ARG A 403 -41.60 -16.07 -11.96
C ARG A 403 -42.57 -16.54 -13.05
N PRO A 404 -43.30 -17.65 -12.83
CA PRO A 404 -43.79 -18.46 -13.93
C PRO A 404 -45.24 -18.15 -14.33
N GLY A 405 -45.47 -18.21 -15.65
CA GLY A 405 -46.60 -18.86 -16.31
C GLY A 405 -48.02 -18.61 -15.82
N ILE A 406 -48.77 -17.82 -16.59
CA ILE A 406 -50.20 -18.09 -16.85
C ILE A 406 -50.45 -17.81 -18.34
N GLY A 407 -50.74 -18.89 -19.08
CA GLY A 407 -51.23 -18.81 -20.45
C GLY A 407 -52.71 -18.43 -20.47
N ALA A 408 -53.12 -17.66 -21.47
CA ALA A 408 -54.50 -17.61 -21.91
C ALA A 408 -54.53 -17.27 -23.40
N GLY A 409 -55.02 -18.23 -24.18
CA GLY A 409 -55.31 -18.04 -25.59
C GLY A 409 -56.46 -17.06 -25.81
N ARG A 410 -56.46 -16.53 -27.03
CA ARG A 410 -57.56 -15.81 -27.69
C ARG A 410 -58.93 -16.46 -27.42
N SER A 411 -59.97 -15.66 -27.26
CA SER A 411 -61.01 -15.52 -28.31
C SER A 411 -62.17 -14.57 -27.91
N SER A 412 -62.57 -13.76 -28.91
CA SER A 412 -63.94 -13.35 -29.28
C SER A 412 -64.83 -12.51 -28.34
N LYS A 413 -65.17 -11.31 -28.86
CA LYS A 413 -66.51 -10.72 -29.11
C LYS A 413 -67.61 -10.92 -28.06
N VAL A 414 -68.30 -9.83 -27.70
CA VAL A 414 -69.64 -9.42 -28.22
C VAL A 414 -70.16 -8.25 -27.38
N SER A 415 -70.78 -7.29 -28.09
CA SER A 415 -71.69 -6.21 -27.64
C SER A 415 -71.09 -4.93 -27.06
#